data_AF-A0A6B3CXF8-F1
#
_entry.id   AF-A0A6B3CXF8-F1
#
_cell.length_a   1.000
_cell.length_b   1.000
_cell.length_c   1.000
_cell.angle_alpha   90.00
_cell.angle_beta   90.00
_cell.angle_gamma   90.00
#
_symmetry.space_group_name_H-M   'P 1'
#
loop_
_entity.id
_entity.type
_entity.pdbx_description
1 polymer ?
#
loop_
_entity_poly.entity_id
_entity_poly.type
_entity_poly.pdbx_seq_one_letter_code
_entity_poly.pdbx_strand_id
1 'polypeptide(L)'
;PKVRFDGQVAGLEALVRWVHPERGRVPPDEFIAIAESSGLMPHLTEYVLETALGQVAHWRSQGLFVPVAVNVSPRDVHTPGFAG
;
A
#
# COMPACT_ATOMS: atom_id res chain seq x y z
N PRO A 1 -1.43 6.63 11.62
CA PRO A 1 -2.82 6.18 11.84
C PRO A 1 -3.79 7.32 11.49
N LYS A 2 -4.98 7.00 10.99
CA LYS A 2 -6.10 7.94 10.84
C LYS A 2 -6.83 7.95 12.18
N VAL A 3 -7.02 9.13 12.78
CA VAL A 3 -7.62 9.28 14.12
C VAL A 3 -8.81 10.22 14.06
N ARG A 4 -9.85 9.91 14.82
CA ARG A 4 -10.99 10.80 15.06
C ARG A 4 -10.58 11.91 16.05
N PHE A 5 -11.38 12.98 16.13
CA PHE A 5 -11.14 14.08 17.07
C PHE A 5 -11.22 13.66 18.55
N ASP A 6 -11.87 12.54 18.85
CA ASP A 6 -11.91 11.92 20.19
C ASP A 6 -10.68 11.04 20.49
N GLY A 7 -9.69 11.00 19.59
CA GLY A 7 -8.46 10.22 19.74
C GLY A 7 -8.59 8.74 19.35
N GLN A 8 -9.78 8.25 18.99
CA GLN A 8 -9.95 6.86 18.57
C GLN A 8 -9.38 6.63 17.17
N VAL A 9 -8.79 5.44 16.95
CA VAL A 9 -8.27 5.04 15.64
C VAL A 9 -9.44 4.80 14.69
N ALA A 10 -9.48 5.60 13.62
CA ALA A 10 -10.44 5.48 12.54
C ALA A 10 -10.00 4.50 11.44
N GLY A 11 -8.68 4.31 11.28
CA GLY A 11 -8.12 3.48 10.23
C GLY A 11 -6.61 3.64 10.10
N LEU A 12 -6.04 2.93 9.13
CA LEU A 12 -4.64 2.98 8.78
C LEU A 12 -4.47 3.23 7.28
N GLU A 13 -3.26 3.61 6.89
CA GLU A 13 -2.85 3.74 5.49
C GLU A 13 -1.57 2.94 5.29
N ALA A 14 -1.56 2.09 4.26
CA ALA A 14 -0.40 1.34 3.86
C ALA A 14 0.54 2.23 3.05
N LEU A 15 1.72 2.51 3.61
CA LEU A 15 2.74 3.33 2.97
C LEU A 15 3.96 2.46 2.64
N VAL A 16 4.23 2.32 1.35
CA VAL A 16 5.38 1.54 0.86
C VAL A 16 6.70 2.23 1.19
N ARG A 17 7.71 1.42 1.50
CA ARG A 17 9.10 1.84 1.78
C ARG A 17 10.04 0.88 1.09
N TRP A 18 11.07 1.41 0.44
CA TRP A 18 12.10 0.59 -0.19
C TRP A 18 13.44 0.77 0.49
N VAL A 19 14.08 -0.34 0.84
CA VAL A 19 15.47 -0.41 1.28
C VAL A 19 16.26 -1.15 0.20
N HIS A 20 16.98 -0.40 -0.63
CA HIS A 20 17.86 -0.96 -1.64
C HIS A 20 19.13 -1.53 -0.99
N PRO A 21 19.63 -2.70 -1.44
CA PRO A 21 20.81 -3.34 -0.85
C PRO A 21 22.04 -2.43 -0.75
N GLU A 22 22.27 -1.61 -1.77
CA GLU A 22 23.44 -0.72 -1.85
C GLU A 22 23.14 0.75 -1.51
N ARG A 23 21.91 1.20 -1.77
CA ARG A 23 21.53 2.62 -1.68
C ARG A 23 20.81 2.96 -0.38
N GLY A 24 20.50 1.95 0.43
CA GLY A 24 19.74 2.11 1.65
C GLY A 24 18.30 2.55 1.36
N ARG A 25 17.75 3.43 2.19
CA ARG A 25 16.36 3.89 2.04
C ARG A 25 16.22 4.76 0.77
N VAL A 26 15.41 4.30 -0.17
CA VAL A 26 15.08 5.07 -1.37
C VAL A 26 13.76 5.81 -1.14
N PRO A 27 13.69 7.13 -1.40
CA PRO A 27 12.47 7.90 -1.24
C PRO A 27 11.33 7.42 -2.16
N PRO A 28 10.05 7.46 -1.71
CA PRO A 28 8.88 7.04 -2.50
C PRO A 28 8.76 7.72 -3.86
N ASP A 29 8.95 9.03 -3.90
CA ASP A 29 8.94 9.85 -5.12
C ASP A 29 9.95 9.35 -6.16
N GLU A 30 11.11 8.87 -5.74
CA GLU A 30 12.11 8.33 -6.66
C GLU A 30 11.69 6.97 -7.22
N PHE A 31 11.35 6.01 -6.34
CA PHE A 31 11.07 4.64 -6.81
C PHE A 31 9.70 4.49 -7.46
N ILE A 32 8.73 5.33 -7.13
CA ILE A 32 7.45 5.38 -7.83
C ILE A 32 7.68 5.87 -9.27
N ALA A 33 8.49 6.91 -9.49
CA ALA A 33 8.81 7.37 -10.84
C ALA A 33 9.54 6.29 -11.66
N ILE A 34 10.41 5.50 -11.04
CA ILE A 34 11.04 4.34 -11.67
C ILE A 34 9.99 3.27 -12.04
N ALA A 35 9.08 2.94 -11.12
CA ALA A 35 8.03 1.96 -11.37
C ALA A 35 7.07 2.40 -12.48
N GLU A 36 6.73 3.70 -12.55
CA GLU A 36 5.91 4.27 -13.62
C GLU A 36 6.59 4.20 -14.98
N SER A 37 7.82 4.71 -15.08
CA SER A 37 8.58 4.73 -16.34
C SER A 37 8.95 3.34 -16.85
N SER A 38 9.07 2.36 -15.95
CA SER A 38 9.40 0.96 -16.28
C SER A 38 8.17 0.07 -16.48
N GLY A 39 6.95 0.60 -16.32
CA GLY A 39 5.71 -0.18 -16.42
C GLY A 39 5.48 -1.18 -15.28
N LEU A 40 6.17 -1.01 -14.14
CA LEU A 40 6.08 -1.88 -12.97
C LEU A 40 4.98 -1.48 -11.98
N MET A 41 4.22 -0.41 -12.24
CA MET A 41 3.12 0.02 -11.36
C MET A 41 2.12 -1.08 -11.01
N PRO A 42 1.62 -1.90 -11.96
CA PRO A 42 0.69 -2.97 -11.62
C PRO A 42 1.27 -3.97 -10.62
N HIS A 43 2.55 -4.35 -10.81
CA HIS A 43 3.26 -5.27 -9.92
C HIS A 43 3.50 -4.67 -8.54
N LEU A 44 3.85 -3.37 -8.48
CA LEU A 44 4.00 -2.66 -7.22
C LEU A 44 2.67 -2.59 -6.46
N THR A 45 1.58 -2.30 -7.16
CA THR A 45 0.24 -2.25 -6.57
C THR A 45 -0.22 -3.62 -6.08
N GLU A 46 -0.02 -4.68 -6.86
CA GLU A 46 -0.30 -6.06 -6.45
C GLU A 46 0.48 -6.43 -5.18
N TYR A 47 1.80 -6.19 -5.16
CA TYR A 47 2.64 -6.43 -3.99
C TYR A 47 2.13 -5.70 -2.72
N VAL A 48 1.76 -4.43 -2.86
CA VAL A 48 1.23 -3.64 -1.73
C VAL A 48 -0.13 -4.19 -1.27
N LEU A 49 -1.01 -4.59 -2.19
CA LEU A 49 -2.30 -5.19 -1.87
C LEU A 49 -2.13 -6.52 -1.12
N GLU A 50 -1.32 -7.44 -1.63
CA GLU A 50 -1.04 -8.72 -0.97
C GLU A 50 -0.48 -8.53 0.44
N THR A 51 0.50 -7.63 0.58
CA THR A 51 1.11 -7.32 1.87
C THR A 51 0.09 -6.72 2.85
N ALA A 52 -0.73 -5.76 2.40
CA ALA A 52 -1.75 -5.13 3.21
C ALA A 52 -2.84 -6.12 3.64
N LEU A 53 -3.29 -6.98 2.72
CA LEU A 53 -4.29 -8.01 3.00
C LEU A 53 -3.77 -9.05 3.99
N GLY A 54 -2.52 -9.51 3.82
CA GLY A 54 -1.86 -10.41 4.78
C GLY A 54 -1.77 -9.80 6.18
N GLN A 55 -1.39 -8.52 6.27
CA GLN A 55 -1.31 -7.80 7.54
C GLN A 55 -2.69 -7.61 8.19
N VAL A 56 -3.72 -7.30 7.40
CA VAL A 56 -5.11 -7.18 7.88
C VAL A 56 -5.63 -8.54 8.37
N ALA A 57 -5.34 -9.63 7.65
CA ALA A 57 -5.71 -10.98 8.07
C ALA A 57 -5.04 -11.34 9.41
N HIS A 58 -3.76 -11.02 9.58
CA HIS A 58 -3.04 -11.21 10.83
C HIS A 58 -3.71 -10.44 11.99
N TRP A 59 -4.00 -9.15 11.81
CA TRP A 59 -4.69 -8.36 12.83
C TRP A 59 -6.09 -8.88 13.16
N ARG A 60 -6.85 -9.29 12.15
CA ARG A 60 -8.18 -9.90 12.36
C ARG A 60 -8.08 -11.18 13.20
N SER A 61 -7.06 -12.00 12.98
CA SER A 61 -6.82 -13.21 13.79
C SER A 61 -6.52 -12.89 15.27
N GLN A 62 -6.06 -11.68 15.55
CA GLN A 62 -5.79 -11.15 16.90
C GLN A 62 -6.98 -10.34 17.47
N GLY A 63 -8.13 -10.31 16.79
CA GLY A 63 -9.31 -9.56 17.21
C GLY A 63 -9.25 -8.06 16.90
N LEU A 64 -8.28 -7.60 16.12
CA LEU A 64 -8.14 -6.21 15.70
C LEU A 64 -8.81 -5.98 14.34
N PHE A 65 -9.91 -5.22 14.37
CA PHE A 65 -10.68 -4.86 13.18
C PHE A 65 -10.48 -3.38 12.86
N VAL A 66 -9.54 -3.09 11.96
CA VAL A 66 -9.21 -1.72 11.54
C VAL A 66 -9.23 -1.62 10.01
N PRO A 67 -9.88 -0.60 9.43
CA PRO A 67 -9.84 -0.40 7.99
C PRO A 67 -8.45 0.08 7.57
N VAL A 68 -7.94 -0.44 6.45
CA VAL A 68 -6.65 -0.07 5.87
C VAL A 68 -6.90 0.49 4.47
N ALA A 69 -6.40 1.69 4.21
CA ALA A 69 -6.37 2.26 2.87
C ALA A 69 -5.06 1.87 2.16
N VAL A 70 -5.18 1.51 0.88
CA VAL A 70 -4.06 1.22 -0.01
C VAL A 70 -4.08 2.24 -1.15
N ASN A 71 -2.91 2.80 -1.47
CA ASN A 71 -2.75 3.69 -2.61
C ASN A 71 -2.60 2.87 -3.89
N VAL A 72 -3.31 3.26 -4.95
CA VAL A 72 -3.34 2.57 -6.25
C VAL A 72 -3.05 3.56 -7.37
N SER A 73 -2.38 3.13 -8.44
CA SER A 73 -2.17 4.02 -9.59
C SER A 73 -3.51 4.28 -10.30
N PRO A 74 -3.77 5.50 -10.79
CA PRO A 74 -4.92 5.76 -11.65
C PRO A 74 -4.96 4.81 -12.86
N ARG A 75 -3.80 4.41 -13.38
CA ARG A 75 -3.70 3.46 -14.50
C ARG A 75 -4.24 2.07 -14.13
N ASP A 76 -3.99 1.60 -12.92
CA ASP A 76 -4.46 0.28 -12.47
C ASP A 76 -5.99 0.25 -12.38
N VAL A 77 -6.59 1.34 -11.89
CA VAL A 77 -8.05 1.48 -11.80
C VAL A 77 -8.74 1.41 -13.17
N HIS A 78 -8.05 1.79 -14.24
CA HIS A 78 -8.55 1.68 -15.61
C HIS A 78 -8.31 0.30 -16.25
N THR A 79 -7.56 -0.58 -15.60
CA THR A 79 -7.25 -1.92 -16.12
C THR A 79 -8.45 -2.85 -15.93
N PRO A 80 -8.96 -3.51 -16.99
CA PRO A 80 -10.01 -4.50 -16.87
C PRO A 80 -9.62 -5.62 -15.90
N GLY A 81 -10.52 -5.97 -14.97
CA GLY A 81 -10.29 -7.00 -13.96
C GLY A 81 -9.59 -6.52 -12.68
N PHE A 82 -9.26 -5.23 -12.56
CA PHE A 82 -8.66 -4.70 -11.33
C PHE A 82 -9.61 -4.72 -10.12
N ALA A 83 -10.89 -4.41 -10.33
CA ALA A 83 -11.90 -4.33 -9.27
C ALA A 83 -13.16 -5.17 -9.55
N GLY A 84 -13.05 -6.16 -10.45
CA GLY A 84 -14.16 -6.95 -10.97
C GLY A 84 -14.03 -8.43 -10.68
#